data_AF-A0A364LZM3-F1
#
_entry.id   AF-A0A364LZM3-F1
#
_cell.length_a   1.000
_cell.length_b   1.000
_cell.length_c   1.000
_cell.angle_alpha   90.00
_cell.angle_beta   90.00
_cell.angle_gamma   90.00
#
_symmetry.space_group_name_H-M   'P 1'
#
loop_
_entity.id
_entity.type
_entity.pdbx_description
1 polymer ?
#
loop_
_entity_poly.entity_id
_entity_poly.type
_entity_poly.pdbx_seq_one_letter_code
_entity_poly.pdbx_strand_id
1 'polypeptide(L)'
;MAGNFKDKMARFIPMIGYHHVLMIIIAVTIILLSLLLAGCSSSSPQMPSIFLISLYYQRYDPVFNLAQVDPGVVQATANIVGGAEMEVRVGYFGICVSPSGGAYICNSNATALAEVVTVDQDPLNLIWVASTFKDAVVFPYLLIVAVILAFFCFILLATFPGWHEEIDSTGSEREVKPFPSRPVSQAALALIFVASVFVLVSVLWQHTASVAASTIAQDMGNGSVKSGVGSSAMVLGWFGFGLMVVTTIGLLVMILSIKLIRQLTDEE
;
A
#
# COMPACT_ATOMS: atom_id res chain seq x y z
N MET A 1 -1.81 19.70 34.09
CA MET A 1 -2.41 19.43 32.75
C MET A 1 -2.46 17.95 32.37
N ALA A 2 -1.72 17.04 33.01
CA ALA A 2 -1.76 15.59 32.67
C ALA A 2 -2.97 14.81 33.24
N GLY A 3 -3.61 15.28 34.33
CA GLY A 3 -4.79 14.61 34.92
C GLY A 3 -6.03 14.65 34.02
N ASN A 4 -6.31 15.80 33.41
CA ASN A 4 -7.48 15.99 32.53
C ASN A 4 -7.44 15.16 31.25
N PHE A 5 -6.26 14.76 30.76
CA PHE A 5 -6.16 13.89 29.59
C PHE A 5 -6.43 12.43 29.98
N LYS A 6 -5.88 11.95 31.10
CA LYS A 6 -6.16 10.60 31.62
C LYS A 6 -7.64 10.42 31.96
N ASP A 7 -8.29 11.41 32.58
CA ASP A 7 -9.72 11.32 32.93
C ASP A 7 -10.63 11.39 31.69
N LYS A 8 -10.27 12.19 30.67
CA LYS A 8 -10.99 12.22 29.38
C LYS A 8 -10.77 10.94 28.58
N MET A 9 -9.57 10.36 28.60
CA MET A 9 -9.28 9.07 27.97
C MET A 9 -10.00 7.93 28.70
N ALA A 10 -10.03 7.95 30.04
CA ALA A 10 -10.75 6.99 30.87
C ALA A 10 -12.28 7.02 30.65
N ARG A 11 -12.87 8.20 30.37
CA ARG A 11 -14.27 8.33 29.96
C ARG A 11 -14.56 7.92 28.51
N PHE A 12 -13.57 8.01 27.62
CA PHE A 12 -13.73 7.60 26.22
C PHE A 12 -13.60 6.08 26.03
N ILE A 13 -12.78 5.41 26.84
CA ILE A 13 -12.56 3.95 26.78
C ILE A 13 -13.85 3.11 26.89
N PRO A 14 -14.83 3.41 27.77
CA PRO A 14 -16.10 2.68 27.80
C PRO A 14 -17.06 3.05 26.65
N MET A 15 -16.81 4.12 25.89
CA MET A 15 -17.65 4.50 24.74
C MET A 15 -17.11 3.92 23.40
N ILE A 16 -15.87 3.42 23.38
CA ILE A 16 -15.28 2.76 22.21
C ILE A 16 -15.78 1.31 22.18
N GLY A 17 -16.92 1.10 21.53
CA GLY A 17 -17.38 -0.23 21.20
C GLY A 17 -16.35 -0.96 20.31
N TYR A 18 -16.28 -2.29 20.41
CA TYR A 18 -15.39 -3.14 19.62
C TYR A 18 -15.35 -2.81 18.11
N HIS A 19 -16.50 -2.46 17.53
CA HIS A 19 -16.62 -2.07 16.13
C HIS A 19 -15.89 -0.76 15.78
N HIS A 20 -15.74 0.18 16.71
CA HIS A 20 -14.97 1.41 16.49
C HIS A 20 -13.48 1.11 16.31
N VAL A 21 -12.94 0.14 17.07
CA VAL A 21 -11.55 -0.31 16.90
C VAL A 21 -11.35 -0.87 15.48
N LEU A 22 -12.28 -1.72 15.02
CA LEU A 22 -12.25 -2.24 13.65
C LEU A 22 -12.38 -1.14 12.60
N MET A 23 -13.26 -0.15 12.82
CA MET A 23 -13.40 1.01 11.94
C MET A 23 -12.11 1.83 11.84
N ILE A 24 -11.41 2.07 12.95
CA ILE A 24 -10.13 2.77 12.96
C ILE A 24 -9.09 1.99 12.15
N ILE A 25 -9.01 0.68 12.35
CA ILE A 25 -8.07 -0.19 11.61
C ILE A 25 -8.36 -0.14 10.10
N ILE A 26 -9.63 -0.22 9.70
CA ILE A 26 -10.02 -0.10 8.28
C ILE A 26 -9.70 1.30 7.73
N ALA A 27 -10.00 2.36 8.48
CA ALA A 27 -9.72 3.73 8.06
C ALA A 27 -8.22 3.95 7.83
N VAL A 28 -7.37 3.48 8.76
CA VAL A 28 -5.92 3.51 8.59
C VAL A 28 -5.50 2.70 7.36
N THR A 29 -6.07 1.52 7.15
CA THR A 29 -5.78 0.70 5.97
C THR A 29 -6.12 1.43 4.66
N ILE A 30 -7.29 2.05 4.58
CA ILE A 30 -7.72 2.82 3.41
C ILE A 30 -6.70 3.92 3.11
N ILE A 31 -6.29 4.68 4.13
CA ILE A 31 -5.27 5.74 3.99
C ILE A 31 -3.95 5.17 3.47
N LEU A 32 -3.45 4.07 4.05
CA LEU A 32 -2.18 3.46 3.64
C LEU A 32 -2.21 2.97 2.18
N LEU A 33 -3.29 2.31 1.77
CA LEU A 33 -3.46 1.83 0.39
C LEU A 33 -3.65 2.98 -0.61
N SER A 34 -4.33 4.06 -0.21
CA SER A 34 -4.43 5.28 -1.01
C SER A 34 -3.07 5.97 -1.18
N LEU A 35 -2.25 6.04 -0.13
CA LEU A 35 -0.89 6.58 -0.21
C LEU A 35 0.01 5.72 -1.11
N LEU A 36 -0.12 4.39 -1.03
CA LEU A 36 0.58 3.46 -1.91
C LEU A 36 0.25 3.72 -3.39
N LEU A 37 -1.03 3.87 -3.71
CA LEU A 37 -1.50 4.18 -5.07
C LEU A 37 -1.04 5.58 -5.55
N ALA A 38 -1.04 6.57 -4.65
CA ALA A 38 -0.61 7.93 -4.95
C ALA A 38 0.91 8.11 -5.07
N GLY A 39 1.72 7.09 -4.72
CA GLY A 39 3.18 7.15 -4.81
C GLY A 39 3.67 7.59 -6.19
N CYS A 40 4.69 8.44 -6.23
CA CYS A 40 5.25 9.04 -7.45
C CYS A 40 4.25 9.78 -8.38
N SER A 41 3.08 10.20 -7.88
CA SER A 41 2.12 10.98 -8.67
C SER A 41 2.34 12.50 -8.63
N SER A 42 3.21 12.98 -7.72
CA SER A 42 3.44 14.40 -7.47
C SER A 42 4.88 14.67 -7.05
N SER A 43 5.41 15.84 -7.43
CA SER A 43 6.74 16.32 -7.05
C SER A 43 6.85 16.77 -5.58
N SER A 44 5.80 16.60 -4.77
CA SER A 44 5.86 16.91 -3.33
C SER A 44 6.94 16.05 -2.63
N PRO A 45 7.69 16.56 -1.63
CA PRO A 45 8.91 15.91 -1.13
C PRO A 45 8.77 14.45 -0.68
N GLN A 46 7.60 14.04 -0.19
CA GLN A 46 7.37 12.68 0.33
C GLN A 46 6.88 11.70 -0.74
N MET A 47 6.20 12.15 -1.79
CA MET A 47 5.59 11.25 -2.79
C MET A 47 6.61 10.46 -3.63
N PRO A 48 7.75 11.03 -4.06
CA PRO A 48 8.81 10.27 -4.73
C PRO A 48 9.48 9.22 -3.85
N SER A 49 9.28 9.23 -2.53
CA SER A 49 9.80 8.19 -1.62
C SER A 49 8.93 6.92 -1.59
N ILE A 50 7.71 7.02 -2.13
CA ILE A 50 6.80 5.89 -2.31
C ILE A 50 6.85 5.53 -3.79
N PHE A 51 7.69 4.55 -4.11
CA PHE A 51 7.88 4.04 -5.47
C PHE A 51 7.86 2.51 -5.44
N LEU A 52 7.64 1.91 -6.60
CA LEU A 52 7.61 0.48 -6.82
C LEU A 52 9.01 -0.02 -7.19
N ILE A 53 9.59 0.64 -8.20
CA ILE A 53 10.94 0.44 -8.68
C ILE A 53 11.63 1.79 -8.88
N SER A 54 12.92 1.85 -8.58
CA SER A 54 13.84 2.92 -8.96
C SER A 54 14.87 2.36 -9.92
N LEU A 55 15.19 3.09 -10.99
CA LEU A 55 16.27 2.83 -11.93
C LEU A 55 17.18 4.05 -11.88
N TYR A 56 18.49 3.85 -11.70
CA TYR A 56 19.41 4.97 -11.64
C TYR A 56 20.76 4.62 -12.23
N TYR A 57 21.41 5.62 -12.81
CA TYR A 57 22.79 5.47 -13.25
C TYR A 57 23.71 5.51 -12.03
N GLN A 58 24.56 4.50 -11.94
CA GLN A 58 25.65 4.46 -10.98
C GLN A 58 26.75 3.59 -11.57
N ARG A 59 27.97 4.09 -11.58
CA ARG A 59 29.13 3.31 -11.98
C ARG A 59 29.55 2.38 -10.84
N TYR A 60 29.68 1.08 -11.14
CA TYR A 60 30.16 0.08 -10.19
C TYR A 60 30.94 -1.01 -10.90
N ASP A 61 31.70 -1.82 -10.15
CA ASP A 61 32.48 -2.90 -10.73
C ASP A 61 31.56 -3.95 -11.33
N PRO A 62 31.64 -4.22 -12.65
CA PRO A 62 30.76 -5.16 -13.32
C PRO A 62 31.03 -6.59 -12.84
N VAL A 63 29.96 -7.39 -12.78
CA VAL A 63 30.04 -8.80 -12.40
C VAL A 63 30.15 -9.64 -13.65
N PHE A 64 31.22 -10.43 -13.76
CA PHE A 64 31.45 -11.32 -14.88
C PHE A 64 31.05 -12.76 -14.55
N ASN A 65 30.38 -13.43 -15.50
CA ASN A 65 29.95 -14.82 -15.35
C ASN A 65 30.15 -15.59 -16.66
N LEU A 66 30.45 -16.89 -16.58
CA LEU A 66 30.59 -17.78 -17.75
C LEU A 66 29.30 -17.91 -18.59
N ALA A 67 28.14 -17.57 -18.02
CA ALA A 67 26.87 -17.52 -18.74
C ALA A 67 26.71 -16.26 -19.62
N GLN A 68 27.57 -15.26 -19.49
CA GLN A 68 27.56 -14.07 -20.34
C GLN A 68 28.22 -14.41 -21.68
N VAL A 69 27.42 -14.41 -22.75
CA VAL A 69 27.89 -14.73 -24.11
C VAL A 69 28.86 -13.66 -24.63
N ASP A 70 28.60 -12.39 -24.34
CA ASP A 70 29.48 -11.27 -24.69
C ASP A 70 29.72 -10.36 -23.46
N PRO A 71 30.79 -10.61 -22.69
CA PRO A 71 31.20 -9.74 -21.58
C PRO A 71 31.61 -8.33 -22.02
N GLY A 72 31.94 -8.11 -23.30
CA GLY A 72 32.37 -6.82 -23.84
C GLY A 72 31.25 -5.77 -23.87
N VAL A 73 29.99 -6.20 -23.86
CA VAL A 73 28.80 -5.32 -23.81
C VAL A 73 28.87 -4.37 -22.62
N VAL A 74 29.40 -4.81 -21.48
CA VAL A 74 29.59 -4.00 -20.28
C VAL A 74 30.38 -2.72 -20.58
N GLN A 75 31.49 -2.83 -21.32
CA GLN A 75 32.34 -1.68 -21.64
C GLN A 75 31.65 -0.75 -22.65
N ALA A 76 30.93 -1.31 -23.62
CA ALA A 76 30.15 -0.52 -24.58
C ALA A 76 29.05 0.28 -23.86
N THR A 77 28.31 -0.36 -22.96
CA THR A 77 27.29 0.28 -22.11
C THR A 77 27.91 1.36 -21.22
N ALA A 78 29.06 1.10 -20.60
CA ALA A 78 29.76 2.07 -19.77
C ALA A 78 30.25 3.30 -20.57
N ASN A 79 30.62 3.11 -21.83
CA ASN A 79 31.00 4.21 -22.72
C ASN A 79 29.79 5.06 -23.14
N ILE A 80 28.63 4.43 -23.37
CA ILE A 80 27.37 5.12 -23.70
C ILE A 80 26.85 5.91 -22.50
N VAL A 81 26.84 5.29 -21.31
CA VAL A 81 26.39 5.95 -20.06
C VAL A 81 27.36 7.05 -19.64
N GLY A 82 28.65 6.85 -19.86
CA GLY A 82 29.69 7.82 -19.55
C GLY A 82 29.70 8.21 -18.08
N GLY A 83 29.18 9.40 -17.79
CA GLY A 83 29.02 9.97 -16.45
C GLY A 83 27.61 10.49 -16.17
N ALA A 84 26.59 9.95 -16.84
CA ALA A 84 25.20 10.32 -16.59
C ALA A 84 24.82 10.03 -15.13
N GLU A 85 24.15 10.98 -14.48
CA GLU A 85 23.62 10.87 -13.13
C GLU A 85 22.13 11.18 -13.16
N MET A 86 21.30 10.14 -13.21
CA MET A 86 19.85 10.25 -13.20
C MET A 86 19.24 9.13 -12.38
N GLU A 87 18.13 9.43 -11.71
CA GLU A 87 17.24 8.43 -11.12
C GLU A 87 15.82 8.59 -11.64
N VAL A 88 15.21 7.47 -12.04
CA VAL A 88 13.83 7.35 -12.45
C VAL A 88 13.11 6.43 -11.48
N ARG A 89 11.99 6.88 -10.92
CA ARG A 89 11.14 6.12 -10.00
C ARG A 89 9.77 5.94 -10.59
N VAL A 90 9.19 4.76 -10.39
CA VAL A 90 7.85 4.43 -10.90
C VAL A 90 6.92 4.17 -9.74
N GLY A 91 5.76 4.82 -9.74
CA GLY A 91 4.62 4.50 -8.88
C GLY A 91 3.48 3.86 -9.66
N TYR A 92 2.32 3.67 -9.03
CA TYR A 92 1.15 3.09 -9.72
C TYR A 92 0.59 4.00 -10.82
N PHE A 93 0.59 5.31 -10.58
CA PHE A 93 -0.04 6.28 -11.48
C PHE A 93 0.92 7.29 -12.12
N GLY A 94 2.20 7.27 -11.75
CA GLY A 94 3.15 8.27 -12.18
C GLY A 94 4.59 7.78 -12.22
N ILE A 95 5.43 8.57 -12.88
CA ILE A 95 6.87 8.40 -12.97
C ILE A 95 7.49 9.69 -12.45
N CYS A 96 8.54 9.57 -11.63
CA CYS A 96 9.32 10.68 -11.14
C CYS A 96 10.77 10.57 -11.63
N VAL A 97 11.35 11.66 -12.12
CA VAL A 97 12.74 11.71 -12.58
C VAL A 97 13.52 12.73 -11.76
N SER A 98 14.78 12.42 -11.45
CA SER A 98 15.76 13.35 -10.91
C SER A 98 16.94 13.42 -11.88
N PRO A 99 16.97 14.41 -12.80
CA PRO A 99 17.94 14.45 -13.91
C PRO A 99 19.40 14.75 -13.52
N SER A 100 19.64 15.12 -12.27
CA SER A 100 20.96 15.54 -11.76
C SER A 100 21.11 15.29 -10.26
N GLY A 101 20.39 14.29 -9.72
CA GLY A 101 20.40 13.98 -8.28
C GLY A 101 19.74 15.03 -7.37
N GLY A 102 19.02 16.00 -7.96
CA GLY A 102 18.27 17.04 -7.26
C GLY A 102 16.80 16.69 -7.01
N ALA A 103 15.92 17.68 -7.14
CA ALA A 103 14.48 17.51 -6.96
C ALA A 103 13.85 16.58 -8.01
N TYR A 104 12.82 15.84 -7.61
CA TYR A 104 12.07 15.00 -8.54
C TYR A 104 11.03 15.81 -9.30
N ILE A 105 10.92 15.52 -10.60
CA ILE A 105 9.85 15.99 -11.47
C ILE A 105 8.97 14.79 -11.77
N CYS A 106 7.70 14.83 -11.33
CA CYS A 106 6.77 13.72 -11.49
C CYS A 106 5.68 14.03 -12.52
N ASN A 107 5.42 13.07 -13.41
CA ASN A 107 4.35 13.14 -14.39
C ASN A 107 3.82 11.73 -14.69
N SER A 108 2.54 11.61 -15.04
CA SER A 108 1.97 10.35 -15.50
C SER A 108 2.34 10.04 -16.95
N ASN A 109 2.68 11.06 -17.74
CA ASN A 109 3.10 10.97 -19.13
C ASN A 109 4.63 10.96 -19.23
N ALA A 110 5.20 9.82 -19.65
CA ALA A 110 6.64 9.65 -19.83
C ALA A 110 7.22 10.55 -20.93
N THR A 111 6.46 10.86 -21.98
CA THR A 111 6.90 11.75 -23.06
C THR A 111 7.18 13.16 -22.54
N ALA A 112 6.30 13.67 -21.66
CA ALA A 112 6.50 14.98 -21.04
C ALA A 112 7.75 15.02 -20.14
N LEU A 113 8.14 13.88 -19.54
CA LEU A 113 9.38 13.77 -18.77
C LEU A 113 10.60 13.69 -19.67
N ALA A 114 10.50 13.00 -20.81
CA ALA A 114 11.59 12.91 -21.79
C ALA A 114 11.88 14.27 -22.46
N GLU A 115 10.87 15.14 -22.64
CA GLU A 115 11.06 16.49 -23.22
C GLU A 115 11.91 17.42 -22.34
N VAL A 116 11.97 17.18 -21.03
CA VAL A 116 12.75 18.00 -20.09
C VAL A 116 14.11 17.39 -19.73
N VAL A 117 14.50 16.32 -20.42
CA VAL A 117 15.71 15.54 -20.19
C VAL A 117 16.53 15.47 -21.48
N THR A 118 17.86 15.60 -21.36
CA THR A 118 18.77 15.51 -22.52
C THR A 118 19.29 14.09 -22.73
N VAL A 119 19.82 13.81 -23.92
CA VAL A 119 20.41 12.51 -24.27
C VAL A 119 21.60 12.17 -23.35
N ASP A 120 22.37 13.16 -22.93
CA ASP A 120 23.49 12.96 -22.01
C ASP A 120 23.03 12.61 -20.58
N GLN A 121 21.79 12.96 -20.22
CA GLN A 121 21.21 12.66 -18.91
C GLN A 121 20.51 11.30 -18.89
N ASP A 122 19.86 10.89 -19.99
CA ASP A 122 19.20 9.58 -20.12
C ASP A 122 19.72 8.75 -21.33
N PRO A 123 21.01 8.41 -21.38
CA PRO A 123 21.63 7.77 -22.55
C PRO A 123 21.12 6.35 -22.85
N LEU A 124 20.50 5.68 -21.87
CA LEU A 124 19.89 4.34 -22.03
C LEU A 124 18.35 4.37 -22.03
N ASN A 125 17.73 5.54 -22.06
CA ASN A 125 16.27 5.70 -22.05
C ASN A 125 15.59 5.02 -20.85
N LEU A 126 16.12 5.21 -19.63
CA LEU A 126 15.51 4.75 -18.38
C LEU A 126 14.08 5.26 -18.21
N ILE A 127 13.74 6.46 -18.71
CA ILE A 127 12.36 6.97 -18.68
C ILE A 127 11.42 6.05 -19.50
N TRP A 128 11.89 5.59 -20.67
CA TRP A 128 11.12 4.69 -21.52
C TRP A 128 10.98 3.28 -20.91
N VAL A 129 12.06 2.75 -20.33
CA VAL A 129 12.04 1.47 -19.59
C VAL A 129 11.07 1.56 -18.40
N ALA A 130 11.13 2.66 -17.65
CA ALA A 130 10.24 2.94 -16.53
C ALA A 130 8.76 3.03 -16.96
N SER A 131 8.47 3.70 -18.09
CA SER A 131 7.11 3.73 -18.64
C SER A 131 6.63 2.34 -19.02
N THR A 132 7.48 1.55 -19.67
CA THR A 132 7.14 0.18 -20.06
C THR A 132 6.79 -0.68 -18.84
N PHE A 133 7.55 -0.58 -17.75
CA PHE A 133 7.21 -1.25 -16.49
C PHE A 133 5.85 -0.78 -15.95
N LYS A 134 5.61 0.53 -15.89
CA LYS A 134 4.35 1.10 -15.41
C LYS A 134 3.15 0.63 -16.24
N ASP A 135 3.25 0.66 -17.57
CA ASP A 135 2.11 0.44 -18.45
C ASP A 135 1.86 -1.05 -18.73
N ALA A 136 2.90 -1.89 -18.74
CA ALA A 136 2.77 -3.31 -19.09
C ALA A 136 2.75 -4.26 -17.89
N VAL A 137 3.31 -3.86 -16.74
CA VAL A 137 3.51 -4.76 -15.59
C VAL A 137 2.67 -4.36 -14.38
N VAL A 138 2.52 -3.06 -14.14
CA VAL A 138 1.82 -2.56 -12.95
C VAL A 138 0.30 -2.65 -13.14
N PHE A 139 -0.40 -3.27 -12.18
CA PHE A 139 -1.86 -3.44 -12.21
C PHE A 139 -2.53 -2.84 -10.96
N PRO A 140 -2.95 -1.55 -10.99
CA PRO A 140 -3.52 -0.87 -9.82
C PRO A 140 -4.97 -1.28 -9.52
N TYR A 141 -5.69 -1.85 -10.49
CA TYR A 141 -7.15 -1.97 -10.41
C TYR A 141 -7.64 -2.87 -9.27
N LEU A 142 -6.90 -3.95 -8.93
CA LEU A 142 -7.26 -4.80 -7.78
C LEU A 142 -7.19 -4.03 -6.46
N LEU A 143 -6.19 -3.16 -6.28
CA LEU A 143 -6.09 -2.31 -5.08
C LEU A 143 -7.21 -1.27 -5.03
N ILE A 144 -7.56 -0.65 -6.15
CA ILE A 144 -8.68 0.30 -6.22
C ILE A 144 -9.98 -0.38 -5.79
N VAL A 145 -10.28 -1.56 -6.34
CA VAL A 145 -11.47 -2.33 -5.96
C VAL A 145 -11.42 -2.72 -4.49
N ALA A 146 -10.27 -3.17 -3.97
CA ALA A 146 -10.13 -3.50 -2.55
C ALA A 146 -10.40 -2.31 -1.63
N VAL A 147 -9.91 -1.11 -1.97
CA VAL A 147 -10.18 0.13 -1.21
C VAL A 147 -11.67 0.46 -1.21
N ILE A 148 -12.35 0.33 -2.35
CA ILE A 148 -13.81 0.55 -2.45
C ILE A 148 -14.58 -0.44 -1.56
N LEU A 149 -14.22 -1.73 -1.60
CA LEU A 149 -14.84 -2.76 -0.76
C LEU A 149 -14.59 -2.50 0.74
N ALA A 150 -13.37 -2.09 1.10
CA ALA A 150 -13.02 -1.71 2.48
C ALA A 150 -13.82 -0.49 2.94
N PHE A 151 -14.04 0.49 2.06
CA PHE A 151 -14.87 1.66 2.34
C PHE A 151 -16.35 1.29 2.57
N PHE A 152 -16.91 0.39 1.76
CA PHE A 152 -18.26 -0.12 2.03
C PHE A 152 -18.33 -0.90 3.36
N CYS A 153 -17.32 -1.71 3.68
CA CYS A 153 -17.23 -2.38 4.98
C CYS A 153 -17.21 -1.37 6.14
N PHE A 154 -16.46 -0.27 6.00
CA PHE A 154 -16.43 0.84 6.98
C PHE A 154 -17.82 1.46 7.19
N ILE A 155 -18.56 1.71 6.10
CA ILE A 155 -19.93 2.24 6.21
C ILE A 155 -20.86 1.25 6.92
N LEU A 156 -20.79 -0.05 6.60
CA LEU A 156 -21.62 -1.06 7.26
C LEU A 156 -21.31 -1.16 8.75
N LEU A 157 -20.04 -1.08 9.13
CA LEU A 157 -19.61 -1.04 10.54
C LEU A 157 -20.14 0.20 11.27
N ALA A 158 -20.25 1.35 10.59
CA ALA A 158 -20.82 2.56 11.16
C ALA A 158 -22.33 2.44 11.48
N THR A 159 -23.04 1.48 10.88
CA THR A 159 -24.44 1.18 11.21
C THR A 159 -24.59 0.29 12.45
N PHE A 160 -23.48 -0.17 13.04
CA PHE A 160 -23.56 -1.03 14.21
C PHE A 160 -24.04 -0.22 15.42
N PRO A 161 -24.96 -0.78 16.21
CA PRO A 161 -25.50 -0.04 17.33
C PRO A 161 -24.43 0.13 18.41
N GLY A 162 -24.29 1.37 18.89
CA GLY A 162 -23.37 1.75 19.94
C GLY A 162 -23.77 1.18 21.31
N TRP A 163 -22.83 1.19 22.25
CA TRP A 163 -23.15 0.96 23.66
C TRP A 163 -23.96 2.15 24.16
N HIS A 164 -25.08 1.88 24.80
CA HIS A 164 -25.92 2.90 25.41
C HIS A 164 -26.37 2.43 26.79
N GLU A 165 -26.51 3.36 27.71
CA GLU A 165 -27.05 3.13 29.04
C GLU A 165 -28.58 3.27 28.97
N GLU A 166 -29.29 2.28 29.49
CA GLU A 166 -30.73 2.37 29.73
C GLU A 166 -31.00 2.31 31.23
N ILE A 167 -31.98 3.09 31.69
CA ILE A 167 -32.42 3.07 33.09
C ILE A 167 -33.52 2.02 33.20
N ASP A 168 -33.28 0.97 33.99
CA ASP A 168 -34.27 -0.08 34.24
C ASP A 168 -35.45 0.45 35.08
N SER A 169 -36.56 -0.27 35.09
CA SER A 169 -37.79 -0.02 35.87
C SER A 169 -37.56 0.17 37.38
N THR A 170 -36.41 -0.24 37.90
CA THR A 170 -35.97 -0.10 39.30
C THR A 170 -35.10 1.14 39.55
N GLY A 171 -34.81 1.95 38.53
CA GLY A 171 -33.95 3.14 38.60
C GLY A 171 -32.45 2.83 38.54
N SER A 172 -32.06 1.58 38.25
CA SER A 172 -30.66 1.17 38.11
C SER A 172 -30.19 1.37 36.66
N GLU A 173 -29.04 2.03 36.48
CA GLU A 173 -28.38 2.16 35.18
C GLU A 173 -27.85 0.81 34.70
N ARG A 174 -28.29 0.36 33.52
CA ARG A 174 -27.84 -0.87 32.87
C ARG A 174 -27.22 -0.54 31.51
N GLU A 175 -25.97 -0.95 31.31
CA GLU A 175 -25.36 -0.91 29.98
C GLU A 175 -26.01 -1.96 29.07
N VAL A 176 -26.63 -1.50 27.98
CA VAL A 176 -27.20 -2.38 26.94
C VAL A 176 -26.21 -2.46 25.77
N LYS A 177 -25.82 -3.69 25.43
CA LYS A 177 -24.92 -4.01 24.31
C LYS A 177 -25.73 -4.65 23.19
N PRO A 178 -26.39 -3.86 22.33
CA PRO A 178 -27.23 -4.37 21.26
C PRO A 178 -26.41 -5.19 20.25
N PHE A 179 -26.97 -6.35 19.84
CA PHE A 179 -26.34 -7.17 18.81
C PHE A 179 -26.49 -6.53 17.43
N PRO A 180 -25.41 -6.45 16.62
CA PRO A 180 -25.52 -6.02 15.24
C PRO A 180 -26.39 -6.98 14.43
N SER A 181 -26.99 -6.47 13.36
CA SER A 181 -27.82 -7.31 12.49
C SER A 181 -26.97 -8.38 11.79
N ARG A 182 -27.46 -9.62 11.78
CA ARG A 182 -26.79 -10.77 11.14
C ARG A 182 -26.45 -10.53 9.67
N PRO A 183 -27.37 -10.04 8.80
CA PRO A 183 -27.05 -9.86 7.39
C PRO A 183 -25.95 -8.81 7.16
N VAL A 184 -25.97 -7.70 7.92
CA VAL A 184 -24.94 -6.65 7.80
C VAL A 184 -23.59 -7.17 8.28
N SER A 185 -23.56 -7.93 9.38
CA SER A 185 -22.31 -8.50 9.89
C SER A 185 -21.69 -9.51 8.91
N GLN A 186 -22.51 -10.35 8.27
CA GLN A 186 -22.04 -11.30 7.24
C GLN A 186 -21.56 -10.58 5.97
N ALA A 187 -22.29 -9.55 5.53
CA ALA A 187 -21.88 -8.73 4.39
C ALA A 187 -20.55 -8.01 4.66
N ALA A 188 -20.39 -7.41 5.84
CA ALA A 188 -19.15 -6.74 6.25
C ALA A 188 -17.97 -7.73 6.25
N LEU A 189 -18.16 -8.94 6.79
CA LEU A 189 -17.14 -10.01 6.79
C LEU A 189 -16.76 -10.42 5.36
N ALA A 190 -17.74 -10.64 4.49
CA ALA A 190 -17.50 -11.04 3.10
C ALA A 190 -16.73 -9.95 2.33
N LEU A 191 -17.12 -8.68 2.48
CA LEU A 191 -16.47 -7.55 1.82
C LEU A 191 -15.01 -7.42 2.26
N ILE A 192 -14.73 -7.46 3.57
CA ILE A 192 -13.35 -7.32 4.06
C ILE A 192 -12.48 -8.51 3.65
N PHE A 193 -13.06 -9.71 3.62
CA PHE A 193 -12.35 -10.92 3.20
C PHE A 193 -11.94 -10.84 1.72
N VAL A 194 -12.89 -10.52 0.83
CA VAL A 194 -12.59 -10.36 -0.61
C VAL A 194 -11.58 -9.24 -0.83
N ALA A 195 -11.73 -8.11 -0.14
CA ALA A 195 -10.78 -7.00 -0.21
C ALA A 195 -9.38 -7.44 0.25
N SER A 196 -9.26 -8.21 1.33
CA SER A 196 -7.97 -8.73 1.82
C SER A 196 -7.28 -9.64 0.81
N VAL A 197 -8.03 -10.47 0.08
CA VAL A 197 -7.50 -11.33 -0.99
C VAL A 197 -7.00 -10.50 -2.16
N PHE A 198 -7.74 -9.46 -2.58
CA PHE A 198 -7.29 -8.56 -3.65
C PHE A 198 -6.03 -7.79 -3.26
N VAL A 199 -5.92 -7.31 -2.02
CA VAL A 199 -4.68 -6.69 -1.53
C VAL A 199 -3.53 -7.70 -1.53
N LEU A 200 -3.74 -8.92 -1.05
CA LEU A 200 -2.72 -9.97 -1.04
C LEU A 200 -2.17 -10.25 -2.44
N VAL A 201 -3.06 -10.50 -3.41
CA VAL A 201 -2.68 -10.76 -4.80
C VAL A 201 -1.93 -9.57 -5.38
N SER A 202 -2.41 -8.34 -5.13
CA SER A 202 -1.79 -7.13 -5.63
C SER A 202 -0.38 -6.91 -5.08
N VAL A 203 -0.20 -7.05 -3.76
CA VAL A 203 1.10 -6.83 -3.10
C VAL A 203 2.10 -7.92 -3.48
N LEU A 204 1.66 -9.18 -3.59
CA LEU A 204 2.50 -10.27 -4.07
C LEU A 204 2.96 -10.02 -5.51
N TRP A 205 2.03 -9.69 -6.40
CA TRP A 205 2.33 -9.36 -7.80
C TRP A 205 3.30 -8.19 -7.89
N GLN A 206 3.02 -7.11 -7.15
CA GLN A 206 3.85 -5.91 -7.11
C GLN A 206 5.29 -6.24 -6.67
N HIS A 207 5.44 -7.04 -5.62
CA HIS A 207 6.73 -7.43 -5.08
C HIS A 207 7.54 -8.26 -6.08
N THR A 208 6.95 -9.33 -6.61
CA THR A 208 7.65 -10.22 -7.55
C THR A 208 8.00 -9.50 -8.85
N ALA A 209 7.08 -8.71 -9.40
CA ALA A 209 7.31 -7.91 -10.60
C ALA A 209 8.44 -6.88 -10.42
N SER A 210 8.44 -6.15 -9.30
CA SER A 210 9.46 -5.12 -9.05
C SER A 210 10.84 -5.73 -8.84
N VAL A 211 10.93 -6.86 -8.12
CA VAL A 211 12.19 -7.59 -7.93
C VAL A 211 12.72 -8.14 -9.25
N ALA A 212 11.86 -8.76 -10.07
CA ALA A 212 12.25 -9.31 -11.37
C ALA A 212 12.74 -8.20 -12.31
N ALA A 213 11.97 -7.11 -12.45
CA ALA A 213 12.35 -5.97 -13.28
C ALA A 213 13.64 -5.30 -12.80
N SER A 214 13.82 -5.13 -11.48
CA SER A 214 15.04 -4.59 -10.90
C SER A 214 16.27 -5.45 -11.22
N THR A 215 16.13 -6.77 -11.08
CA THR A 215 17.24 -7.70 -11.33
C THR A 215 17.63 -7.71 -12.81
N ILE A 216 16.63 -7.82 -13.70
CA ILE A 216 16.88 -7.81 -15.16
C ILE A 216 17.52 -6.48 -15.60
N ALA A 217 17.03 -5.34 -15.10
CA ALA A 217 17.58 -4.04 -15.45
C ALA A 217 19.04 -3.88 -14.97
N GLN A 218 19.36 -4.35 -13.76
CA GLN A 218 20.73 -4.34 -13.24
C GLN A 218 21.66 -5.25 -14.03
N ASP A 219 21.21 -6.47 -14.35
CA ASP A 219 22.03 -7.43 -15.09
C ASP A 219 22.27 -6.97 -16.53
N MET A 220 21.28 -6.35 -17.17
CA MET A 220 21.43 -5.76 -18.50
C MET A 220 22.35 -4.54 -18.51
N GLY A 221 22.24 -3.69 -17.49
CA GLY A 221 23.05 -2.48 -17.36
C GLY A 221 24.37 -2.68 -16.64
N ASN A 222 24.77 -3.93 -16.37
CA ASN A 222 25.90 -4.36 -15.54
C ASN A 222 27.08 -3.37 -15.51
N GLY A 223 27.30 -2.75 -14.35
CA GLY A 223 28.35 -1.75 -14.10
C GLY A 223 27.96 -0.30 -14.35
N SER A 224 26.78 -0.03 -14.92
CA SER A 224 26.32 1.31 -15.30
C SER A 224 24.90 1.66 -14.82
N VAL A 225 24.00 0.68 -14.65
CA VAL A 225 22.64 0.90 -14.14
C VAL A 225 22.44 0.09 -12.87
N LYS A 226 21.96 0.76 -11.82
CA LYS A 226 21.41 0.09 -10.65
C LYS A 226 19.90 0.26 -10.58
N SER A 227 19.28 -0.63 -9.83
CA SER A 227 17.86 -0.56 -9.55
C SER A 227 17.58 -0.79 -8.07
N GLY A 228 16.43 -0.37 -7.60
CA GLY A 228 15.98 -0.58 -6.24
C GLY A 228 14.50 -0.88 -6.21
N VAL A 229 14.07 -1.68 -5.25
CA VAL A 229 12.66 -1.93 -4.97
C VAL A 229 12.24 -1.02 -3.83
N GLY A 230 11.12 -0.31 -3.98
CA GLY A 230 10.73 0.69 -2.99
C GLY A 230 10.22 0.07 -1.69
N SER A 231 11.05 0.13 -0.65
CA SER A 231 10.70 -0.42 0.67
C SER A 231 9.47 0.25 1.28
N SER A 232 9.29 1.55 1.08
CA SER A 232 8.11 2.28 1.56
C SER A 232 6.81 1.70 0.98
N ALA A 233 6.78 1.44 -0.33
CA ALA A 233 5.61 0.83 -0.97
C ALA A 233 5.34 -0.59 -0.44
N MET A 234 6.40 -1.38 -0.23
CA MET A 234 6.27 -2.72 0.36
C MET A 234 5.68 -2.67 1.77
N VAL A 235 6.15 -1.75 2.61
CA VAL A 235 5.64 -1.59 3.97
C VAL A 235 4.18 -1.17 3.94
N LEU A 236 3.80 -0.16 3.15
CA LEU A 236 2.41 0.30 3.05
C LEU A 236 1.46 -0.83 2.59
N GLY A 237 1.86 -1.61 1.60
CA GLY A 237 1.09 -2.74 1.09
C GLY A 237 0.94 -3.88 2.10
N TRP A 238 2.05 -4.41 2.62
CA TRP A 238 2.04 -5.54 3.55
C TRP A 238 1.44 -5.19 4.91
N PHE A 239 1.70 -3.98 5.40
CA PHE A 239 1.10 -3.51 6.64
C PHE A 239 -0.40 -3.31 6.48
N GLY A 240 -0.85 -2.70 5.37
CA GLY A 240 -2.27 -2.59 5.03
C GLY A 240 -2.95 -3.96 4.94
N PHE A 241 -2.32 -4.95 4.29
CA PHE A 241 -2.80 -6.33 4.26
C PHE A 241 -2.95 -6.93 5.67
N GLY A 242 -1.93 -6.78 6.52
CA GLY A 242 -1.97 -7.26 7.90
C GLY A 242 -3.14 -6.68 8.70
N LEU A 243 -3.41 -5.38 8.56
CA LEU A 243 -4.55 -4.71 9.20
C LEU A 243 -5.90 -5.25 8.68
N MET A 244 -6.02 -5.57 7.39
CA MET A 244 -7.22 -6.21 6.82
C MET A 244 -7.44 -7.62 7.39
N VAL A 245 -6.36 -8.39 7.58
CA VAL A 245 -6.43 -9.73 8.20
C VAL A 245 -6.88 -9.62 9.64
N VAL A 246 -6.31 -8.71 10.43
CA VAL A 246 -6.74 -8.46 11.82
C VAL A 246 -8.21 -8.08 11.87
N THR A 247 -8.67 -7.22 10.97
CA THR A 247 -10.08 -6.82 10.88
C THR A 247 -10.99 -8.00 10.53
N THR A 248 -10.58 -8.83 9.58
CA THR A 248 -11.32 -10.03 9.14
C THR A 248 -11.46 -11.02 10.29
N ILE A 249 -10.37 -11.31 11.00
CA ILE A 249 -10.38 -12.17 12.18
C ILE A 249 -11.27 -11.55 13.28
N GLY A 250 -11.16 -10.24 13.50
CA GLY A 250 -11.96 -9.55 14.51
C GLY A 250 -13.46 -9.66 14.26
N LEU A 251 -13.89 -9.42 13.02
CA LEU A 251 -15.29 -9.61 12.60
C LEU A 251 -15.73 -11.07 12.76
N LEU A 252 -14.89 -12.04 12.40
CA LEU A 252 -15.19 -13.46 12.55
C LEU A 252 -15.38 -13.84 14.03
N VAL A 253 -14.47 -13.44 14.90
CA VAL A 253 -14.54 -13.70 16.35
C VAL A 253 -15.80 -13.09 16.95
N MET A 254 -16.13 -11.84 16.59
CA MET A 254 -17.35 -11.18 17.05
C MET A 254 -18.60 -11.95 16.60
N ILE A 255 -18.69 -12.36 15.34
CA ILE A 255 -19.84 -13.12 14.81
C ILE A 255 -19.98 -14.48 15.54
N LEU A 256 -18.88 -15.20 15.75
CA LEU A 256 -18.89 -16.48 16.45
C LEU A 256 -19.27 -16.32 17.93
N SER A 257 -18.76 -15.28 18.59
CA SER A 257 -19.10 -14.97 19.99
C SER A 257 -20.59 -14.67 20.15
N ILE A 258 -21.18 -13.89 19.24
CA ILE A 258 -22.63 -13.60 19.25
C ILE A 258 -23.46 -14.87 19.01
N LYS A 259 -23.01 -15.76 18.12
CA LYS A 259 -23.68 -17.05 17.90
C LYS A 259 -23.65 -17.92 19.16
N LEU A 260 -22.50 -18.01 19.82
CA LEU A 260 -22.34 -18.78 21.06
C LEU A 260 -23.21 -18.24 22.20
N ILE A 261 -23.19 -16.92 22.42
CA ILE A 261 -24.01 -16.28 23.47
C ILE A 261 -25.50 -16.55 23.24
N ARG A 262 -25.98 -16.42 21.99
CA ARG A 262 -27.38 -16.74 21.67
C ARG A 262 -27.71 -18.20 21.93
N GLN A 263 -26.84 -19.14 21.56
CA GLN A 263 -27.07 -20.56 21.87
C GLN A 263 -27.16 -20.83 23.37
N LEU A 264 -26.34 -20.16 24.19
CA LEU A 264 -26.35 -20.32 25.65
C LEU A 264 -27.54 -19.61 26.33
N THR A 265 -28.12 -18.59 25.69
CA THR A 265 -29.23 -17.79 26.26
C THR A 265 -30.59 -18.26 25.74
N ASP A 266 -30.66 -18.84 24.54
CA ASP A 266 -31.86 -19.43 23.94
C ASP A 266 -32.10 -20.90 24.41
N GLU A 267 -31.33 -21.40 25.39
CA GLU A 267 -31.54 -22.71 26.07
C GLU A 267 -32.44 -22.63 27.33
N GLU A 268 -33.16 -21.52 27.53
CA GLU A 268 -34.38 -21.43 28.37
C GLU A 268 -35.64 -21.29 27.52
#